data_AF-A0A2U1RPX4-F1
#
_entry.id   AF-A0A2U1RPX4-F1
#
_cell.length_a   1.000
_cell.length_b   1.000
_cell.length_c   1.000
_cell.angle_alpha   90.00
_cell.angle_beta   90.00
_cell.angle_gamma   90.00
#
_symmetry.space_group_name_H-M   'P 1'
#
loop_
_entity.id
_entity.type
_entity.pdbx_description
1 polymer ?
#
loop_
_entity_poly.entity_id
_entity_poly.type
_entity_poly.pdbx_seq_one_letter_code
_entity_poly.pdbx_strand_id
1 'polypeptide(L)' 'MRTTINLPHDLLQEAMRLSAEKTKTAVIITALRAYVRDRRVDHLIAKRGRLEFLDTWDKGRHER' A
#
# COMPACT_ATOMS: atom_id res chain seq x y z
N MET A 1 18.72 6.79 2.17
CA MET A 1 19.39 6.67 3.48
C MET A 1 19.84 5.24 3.67
N ARG A 2 21.07 4.99 4.14
CA ARG A 2 21.51 3.64 4.54
C ARG A 2 21.13 3.44 6.01
N THR A 3 20.45 2.34 6.30
CA THR A 3 19.95 2.03 7.64
C THR A 3 20.38 0.61 7.99
N THR A 4 20.85 0.42 9.23
CA THR A 4 21.14 -0.92 9.76
C THR A 4 19.97 -1.36 10.62
N ILE A 5 19.33 -2.47 10.27
CA ILE A 5 18.20 -3.05 11.00
C ILE A 5 18.41 -4.55 11.16
N ASN A 6 17.92 -5.11 12.27
CA ASN A 6 17.89 -6.55 12.49
C ASN A 6 16.61 -7.12 11.88
N LEU A 7 16.75 -8.12 11.02
CA LEU A 7 15.64 -8.80 10.35
C LEU A 7 15.80 -10.33 10.51
N PRO A 8 14.71 -11.06 10.80
CA PRO A 8 14.74 -12.52 10.81
C PRO A 8 15.19 -13.05 9.44
N HIS A 9 16.20 -13.93 9.43
CA HIS A 9 16.79 -14.43 8.20
C HIS A 9 15.77 -15.19 7.36
N ASP A 10 15.02 -16.08 8.00
CA ASP A 10 14.09 -16.99 7.33
C ASP A 10 12.95 -16.21 6.67
N LEU A 11 12.43 -15.19 7.36
CA LEU A 11 11.40 -14.29 6.82
C LEU A 11 11.91 -13.51 5.61
N LEU A 12 13.15 -13.01 5.66
CA LEU A 12 13.74 -12.30 4.53
C LEU A 12 13.90 -13.23 3.33
N GLN A 13 14.40 -14.45 3.53
CA GLN A 13 14.57 -15.45 2.46
C GLN A 13 13.23 -15.84 1.82
N GLU A 14 12.20 -16.05 2.64
CA GLU A 14 10.86 -16.33 2.15
C GLU A 14 10.32 -15.15 1.32
N ALA A 15 10.48 -13.92 1.80
CA ALA A 15 10.10 -12.73 1.06
C ALA A 15 10.86 -12.60 -0.26
N MET A 16 12.16 -12.92 -0.31
CA MET A 16 12.94 -12.94 -1.57
C MET A 16 12.38 -13.95 -2.57
N ARG A 17 12.03 -15.16 -2.10
CA ARG A 17 11.48 -16.23 -2.92
C ARG A 17 10.11 -15.86 -3.49
N LEU A 18 9.26 -15.22 -2.69
CA LEU A 18 7.91 -14.83 -3.08
C LEU A 18 7.89 -13.60 -3.99
N SER A 19 8.79 -12.63 -3.77
CA SER A 19 8.78 -11.38 -4.54
C SER A 19 9.53 -11.47 -5.88
N ALA A 20 10.28 -12.56 -6.12
CA ALA A 20 11.18 -12.73 -7.27
C ALA A 20 12.25 -11.61 -7.42
N GLU A 21 12.53 -10.89 -6.34
CA GLU A 21 13.47 -9.77 -6.34
C GLU A 21 14.90 -10.27 -6.15
N LYS A 22 15.84 -9.69 -6.91
CA LYS A 22 17.25 -10.14 -6.92
C LYS A 22 18.05 -9.72 -5.69
N THR A 23 17.56 -8.74 -4.91
CA THR A 23 18.32 -8.16 -3.80
C THR A 23 17.46 -7.96 -2.56
N LYS A 24 18.07 -8.12 -1.38
CA LYS A 24 17.43 -7.85 -0.08
C LYS A 24 16.84 -6.43 -0.03
N THR A 25 17.54 -5.45 -0.57
CA THR A 25 17.08 -4.05 -0.61
C THR A 25 15.81 -3.91 -1.43
N ALA A 26 15.74 -4.52 -2.61
CA ALA A 26 14.54 -4.45 -3.46
C ALA A 26 13.32 -5.10 -2.79
N VAL A 27 13.53 -6.25 -2.13
CA VAL A 27 12.48 -6.95 -1.36
C VAL A 27 11.89 -6.04 -0.29
N ILE A 28 12.74 -5.38 0.50
CA ILE A 28 12.30 -4.46 1.57
C ILE A 28 11.58 -3.25 0.99
N ILE A 29 12.06 -2.66 -0.12
CA ILE A 29 11.39 -1.54 -0.78
C ILE A 29 9.99 -1.95 -1.25
N THR A 30 9.89 -3.11 -1.90
CA THR A 30 8.62 -3.64 -2.42
C THR A 30 7.65 -3.93 -1.28
N ALA A 31 8.10 -4.59 -0.21
CA ALA A 31 7.29 -4.87 0.98
C ALA A 31 6.77 -3.59 1.66
N LEU A 32 7.63 -2.57 1.82
CA LEU A 32 7.23 -1.28 2.41
C LEU A 32 6.22 -0.53 1.54
N ARG A 33 6.38 -0.56 0.20
CA ARG A 33 5.41 0.05 -0.73
C ARG A 33 4.06 -0.62 -0.64
N ALA A 34 4.03 -1.96 -0.61
CA ALA A 34 2.80 -2.72 -0.44
C ALA A 34 2.12 -2.38 0.89
N TYR A 35 2.87 -2.40 1.99
CA TYR A 35 2.34 -2.05 3.32
C TYR A 35 1.72 -0.64 3.35
N VAL A 36 2.40 0.37 2.81
CA VAL A 36 1.87 1.74 2.77
C VAL A 36 0.61 1.83 1.91
N ARG A 37 0.58 1.12 0.77
CA ARG A 37 -0.61 1.07 -0.10
C ARG A 37 -1.79 0.46 0.63
N ASP A 38 -1.60 -0.68 1.28
CA ASP A 38 -2.66 -1.40 1.99
C ASP A 38 -3.22 -0.54 3.12
N ARG A 39 -2.35 0.13 3.89
CA ARG A 39 -2.80 1.05 4.96
C ARG A 39 -3.60 2.25 4.43
N ARG A 40 -3.25 2.76 3.25
CA ARG A 40 -4.03 3.84 2.59
C ARG A 40 -5.40 3.33 2.14
N VAL A 41 -5.46 2.14 1.56
CA VAL A 41 -6.72 1.51 1.15
C VAL A 41 -7.61 1.24 2.36
N ASP A 42 -7.08 0.66 3.43
CA ASP A 42 -7.79 0.43 4.69
C ASP A 42 -8.35 1.74 5.25
N HIS A 43 -7.55 2.80 5.22
CA HIS A 43 -7.99 4.12 5.69
C HIS A 43 -9.16 4.66 4.85
N LEU A 44 -9.09 4.54 3.52
CA LEU A 44 -10.17 4.96 2.62
C LEU A 44 -11.44 4.13 2.85
N ILE A 45 -11.31 2.81 2.97
CA ILE A 45 -12.43 1.91 3.27
C ILE A 45 -13.05 2.27 4.61
N ALA A 46 -12.25 2.56 5.64
CA ALA A 46 -12.77 2.98 6.94
C ALA A 46 -13.57 4.28 6.84
N LYS A 47 -13.30 5.17 5.88
CA LYS A 47 -14.08 6.40 5.65
C LYS A 47 -15.35 6.17 4.84
N ARG A 48 -15.59 4.96 4.33
CA ARG A 48 -16.85 4.59 3.64
C ARG A 48 -18.05 4.89 4.54
N GLY A 49 -19.06 5.55 3.96
CA GLY A 49 -20.28 5.96 4.69
C GLY A 49 -20.13 7.25 5.52
N ARG A 50 -18.93 7.84 5.60
CA ARG A 50 -18.69 9.17 6.21
C ARG A 50 -18.36 10.26 5.18
N LEU A 51 -18.43 9.91 3.90
CA LEU A 51 -18.20 10.85 2.81
C LEU A 51 -19.55 11.50 2.49
N GLU A 52 -19.70 12.77 2.86
CA GLU A 52 -20.78 13.61 2.38
C GLU A 52 -20.42 14.10 0.98
N PHE A 53 -21.21 13.71 -0.02
CA PHE A 53 -21.08 14.22 -1.37
C PHE A 53 -21.96 15.48 -1.48
N LEU A 54 -21.44 16.54 -2.10
CA LEU A 54 -22.23 17.73 -2.39
C LEU A 54 -23.25 17.41 -3.49
N ASP A 55 -24.48 17.95 -3.39
CA ASP A 55 -25.57 17.71 -4.35
C ASP A 55 -25.21 18.09 -5.82
N THR A 56 -24.22 18.95 -6.01
CA THR A 56 -23.69 19.30 -7.34
C THR A 56 -23.02 18.12 -8.07
N TRP A 57 -22.61 17.07 -7.36
CA TRP A 57 -21.97 15.90 -7.97
C TRP A 57 -22.93 15.07 -8.83
N ASP A 58 -24.22 15.02 -8.49
CA ASP A 58 -25.19 14.23 -9.25
C ASP A 58 -25.57 14.92 -10.58
N LYS A 59 -25.57 16.26 -10.60
CA LYS A 59 -25.76 17.05 -11.83
C LYS A 59 -24.66 16.77 -12.86
N GLY A 60 -23.40 16.73 -12.41
CA GLY A 60 -22.26 16.42 -13.30
C GLY A 60 -22.19 14.97 -13.80
N ARG A 61 -22.99 14.04 -13.23
CA ARG A 61 -23.04 12.63 -13.67
C ARG A 61 -23.99 12.43 -14.86
N HIS A 62 -24.98 13.31 -15.00
CA HIS A 62 -26.05 13.20 -16.00
C HIS A 62 -26.02 14.30 -17.06
N GLU A 63 -25.20 15.34 -16.89
CA GLU A 63 -24.87 16.28 -17.95
C GLU A 63 -23.81 15.66 -18.89
N ARG A 64 -24.29 14.88 -19.87
CA ARG A 64 -23.56 14.53 -21.09
C ARG A 64 -24.43 14.85 -22.30
#